data_AF-A0A6A1V9S2-F1
#
_entry.id   AF-A0A6A1V9S2-F1
#
_cell.length_a   1.000
_cell.length_b   1.000
_cell.length_c   1.000
_cell.angle_alpha   90.00
_cell.angle_beta   90.00
_cell.angle_gamma   90.00
#
_symmetry.space_group_name_H-M   'P 1'
#
loop_
_entity.id
_entity.type
_entity.pdbx_description
1 polymer ?
#
loop_
_entity_poly.entity_id
_entity_poly.type
_entity_poly.pdbx_seq_one_letter_code
_entity_poly.pdbx_strand_id
1 'polypeptide(L)'
;MAQSLQSSSTTPNFGLRGQFAGLTSGSEPTVRSISFISQLRTLSLKSLESTRQVKSHTIRSVVMSRSALDPMEVDVSLSPRVNSVKPSKTVAITDQATALVQAGIPVIRLAAGEPDFDTPAPIAEAGINAIREGYTRYTPNAGSMDLRQAICHKLKEENGISYTPDQILVSNGAKQSIIQAVMAVCSPGDQVLSDEIYEHIIYAPATHTSFASLPGMYERTLTVNGFSKFTSGASSISQKAGVAALGLGYAGGEAVATMGAFYLFIDFSYYYGAEAEGFGKIDDSESLCRFLLDEGQVALVPGSAFGDDSCVRISYAASLTTLKAAVERIKQALISLRRFVPV
;
A
#
# COMPACT_ATOMS: atom_id res chain seq x y z
N MET A 1 2.03 -59.32 33.89
CA MET A 1 2.41 -60.61 33.27
C MET A 1 2.72 -60.36 31.81
N ALA A 2 3.74 -61.04 31.32
CA ALA A 2 4.50 -60.74 30.11
C ALA A 2 3.94 -61.39 28.81
N GLN A 3 4.66 -61.11 27.71
CA GLN A 3 4.70 -61.69 26.35
C GLN A 3 3.82 -60.96 25.32
N SER A 4 4.31 -60.22 24.30
CA SER A 4 5.41 -60.33 23.31
C SER A 4 5.23 -61.43 22.26
N LEU A 5 5.19 -61.05 20.97
CA LEU A 5 5.76 -61.68 19.75
C LEU A 5 5.16 -60.95 18.50
N GLN A 6 5.89 -60.06 17.82
CA GLN A 6 6.72 -60.25 16.61
C GLN A 6 5.98 -60.74 15.34
N SER A 7 5.76 -59.85 14.35
CA SER A 7 6.41 -59.83 13.01
C SER A 7 5.46 -60.41 11.94
N SER A 8 5.42 -60.06 10.64
CA SER A 8 6.30 -59.33 9.72
C SER A 8 5.48 -58.91 8.46
N SER A 9 6.12 -58.10 7.62
CA SER A 9 5.69 -57.43 6.38
C SER A 9 5.28 -58.32 5.19
N THR A 10 4.46 -57.79 4.27
CA THR A 10 4.59 -58.08 2.82
C THR A 10 3.91 -57.03 1.92
N THR A 11 4.72 -56.39 1.06
CA THR A 11 4.38 -55.58 -0.12
C THR A 11 4.10 -56.46 -1.36
N PRO A 12 3.33 -56.01 -2.36
CA PRO A 12 3.28 -56.67 -3.66
C PRO A 12 4.23 -56.05 -4.71
N ASN A 13 5.14 -56.92 -5.15
CA ASN A 13 5.80 -57.17 -6.43
C ASN A 13 5.69 -56.26 -7.69
N PHE A 14 6.89 -56.05 -8.27
CA PHE A 14 7.39 -56.21 -9.68
C PHE A 14 6.80 -55.40 -10.85
N GLY A 15 7.58 -54.92 -11.85
CA GLY A 15 8.96 -55.25 -12.26
C GLY A 15 9.69 -54.12 -13.02
N LEU A 16 11.03 -54.09 -12.92
CA LEU A 16 12.05 -54.45 -13.96
C LEU A 16 12.05 -53.48 -15.15
N ARG A 17 13.14 -52.82 -15.58
CA ARG A 17 14.60 -53.08 -15.66
C ARG A 17 15.20 -51.74 -16.19
N GLY A 18 16.43 -51.28 -16.00
CA GLY A 18 17.63 -51.76 -15.35
C GLY A 18 18.80 -50.83 -15.73
N GLN A 19 19.72 -50.65 -14.76
CA GLN A 19 21.16 -50.38 -14.89
C GLN A 19 21.64 -49.03 -15.50
N PHE A 20 22.36 -48.23 -14.71
CA PHE A 20 23.81 -48.31 -14.64
C PHE A 20 24.36 -47.60 -13.39
N ALA A 21 25.36 -48.23 -12.76
CA ALA A 21 26.05 -47.78 -11.56
C ALA A 21 27.18 -46.78 -11.90
N GLY A 22 27.45 -45.85 -10.98
CA GLY A 22 28.63 -45.00 -10.99
C GLY A 22 28.99 -44.56 -9.57
N LEU A 23 30.14 -45.02 -9.11
CA LEU A 23 30.73 -44.76 -7.79
C LEU A 23 31.02 -43.26 -7.54
N THR A 24 30.87 -42.86 -6.29
CA THR A 24 31.26 -41.57 -5.73
C THR A 24 32.78 -41.48 -5.50
N SER A 25 33.40 -40.40 -5.99
CA SER A 25 34.41 -39.65 -5.22
C SER A 25 34.57 -38.22 -5.76
N GLY A 26 34.51 -37.23 -4.86
CA GLY A 26 35.17 -35.93 -5.02
C GLY A 26 34.35 -34.69 -5.41
N SER A 27 34.27 -33.75 -4.45
CA SER A 27 34.30 -32.27 -4.60
C SER A 27 33.00 -31.44 -4.82
N GLU A 28 33.09 -30.21 -4.31
CA GLU A 28 32.09 -29.21 -3.86
C GLU A 28 31.02 -28.71 -4.87
N PRO A 29 29.89 -28.13 -4.40
CA PRO A 29 28.85 -27.60 -5.28
C PRO A 29 29.11 -26.14 -5.69
N THR A 30 29.22 -25.92 -7.00
CA THR A 30 29.27 -24.59 -7.63
C THR A 30 27.87 -24.14 -8.08
N VAL A 31 27.46 -22.96 -7.60
CA VAL A 31 26.24 -22.25 -8.00
C VAL A 31 26.45 -21.63 -9.39
N ARG A 32 25.61 -21.98 -10.37
CA ARG A 32 25.63 -21.36 -11.71
C ARG A 32 24.72 -20.13 -11.74
N SER A 33 25.30 -18.96 -12.02
CA SER A 33 24.59 -17.76 -12.43
C SER A 33 24.29 -17.80 -13.94
N ILE A 34 23.17 -17.22 -14.34
CA ILE A 34 22.81 -16.99 -15.74
C ILE A 34 22.76 -15.48 -15.95
N SER A 35 23.60 -14.95 -16.83
CA SER A 35 23.63 -13.54 -17.24
C SER A 35 23.25 -13.41 -18.72
N PHE A 36 22.43 -12.40 -19.03
CA PHE A 36 22.06 -12.03 -20.40
C PHE A 36 23.00 -10.92 -20.92
N ILE A 37 23.59 -11.12 -22.10
CA ILE A 37 24.41 -10.12 -22.81
C ILE A 37 23.52 -9.42 -23.85
N SER A 38 23.42 -8.10 -23.78
CA SER A 38 22.84 -7.26 -24.83
C SER A 38 23.94 -6.79 -25.79
N GLN A 39 23.80 -7.12 -27.07
CA GLN A 39 24.67 -6.59 -28.14
C GLN A 39 24.07 -5.30 -28.70
N LEU A 40 24.70 -4.17 -28.41
CA LEU A 40 24.50 -2.91 -29.14
C LEU A 40 25.40 -2.91 -30.38
N ARG A 41 24.82 -2.73 -31.57
CA ARG A 41 25.56 -2.38 -32.80
C ARG A 41 25.39 -0.89 -33.10
N THR A 42 26.52 -0.22 -33.22
CA THR A 42 26.72 1.13 -33.75
C THR A 42 26.52 1.15 -35.27
N LEU A 43 25.84 2.18 -35.81
CA LEU A 43 25.94 2.56 -37.22
C LEU A 43 25.94 4.09 -37.40
N SER A 44 26.72 4.53 -38.38
CA SER A 44 27.26 5.88 -38.58
C SER A 44 26.82 6.47 -39.94
N LEU A 45 26.43 7.74 -39.90
CA LEU A 45 26.56 8.88 -40.85
C LEU A 45 26.32 8.77 -42.39
N LYS A 46 25.45 9.72 -42.83
CA LYS A 46 25.62 10.76 -43.91
C LYS A 46 25.09 10.57 -45.35
N SER A 47 24.55 11.70 -45.86
CA SER A 47 24.56 12.24 -47.26
C SER A 47 23.29 11.98 -48.11
N LEU A 48 22.40 12.96 -48.37
CA LEU A 48 22.40 14.13 -49.32
C LEU A 48 21.87 13.82 -50.74
N GLU A 49 20.69 14.43 -51.01
CA GLU A 49 20.24 15.21 -52.19
C GLU A 49 20.11 14.68 -53.64
N SER A 50 18.97 15.11 -54.22
CA SER A 50 18.71 15.54 -55.61
C SER A 50 18.43 14.49 -56.70
N THR A 51 17.23 14.52 -57.30
CA THR A 51 16.91 15.24 -58.57
C THR A 51 15.55 14.79 -59.16
N ARG A 52 14.76 15.75 -59.65
CA ARG A 52 13.51 15.61 -60.42
C ARG A 52 13.64 14.79 -61.71
N GLN A 53 12.62 14.02 -62.09
CA GLN A 53 12.00 14.10 -63.43
C GLN A 53 10.63 13.40 -63.51
N VAL A 54 9.73 14.03 -64.27
CA VAL A 54 8.33 13.70 -64.51
C VAL A 54 8.20 13.12 -65.92
N LYS A 55 7.46 12.02 -66.11
CA LYS A 55 6.30 11.92 -67.05
C LYS A 55 5.78 10.47 -67.20
N SER A 56 4.47 10.37 -66.94
CA SER A 56 3.45 9.42 -67.38
C SER A 56 3.79 8.49 -68.56
N HIS A 57 3.38 7.22 -68.50
CA HIS A 57 2.21 6.69 -69.24
C HIS A 57 1.93 5.19 -68.99
N THR A 58 0.64 4.92 -68.79
CA THR A 58 -0.11 3.70 -69.14
C THR A 58 -0.02 2.45 -68.25
N ILE A 59 -1.23 2.07 -67.83
CA ILE A 59 -1.62 1.06 -66.83
C ILE A 59 -1.24 -0.36 -67.27
N ARG A 60 -0.55 -1.09 -66.38
CA ARG A 60 -0.59 -2.55 -66.32
C ARG A 60 -1.10 -2.95 -64.94
N SER A 61 -2.27 -3.57 -64.92
CA SER A 61 -2.82 -4.26 -63.76
C SER A 61 -1.92 -5.44 -63.40
N VAL A 62 -1.09 -5.27 -62.38
CA VAL A 62 -0.55 -6.40 -61.62
C VAL A 62 -1.25 -6.38 -60.28
N VAL A 63 -2.08 -7.38 -60.04
CA VAL A 63 -2.52 -7.73 -58.69
C VAL A 63 -1.27 -8.18 -57.94
N MET A 64 -0.57 -7.23 -57.33
CA MET A 64 0.33 -7.58 -56.26
C MET A 64 -0.56 -7.89 -55.06
N SER A 65 -0.62 -9.16 -54.68
CA SER A 65 -0.83 -9.50 -53.29
C SER A 65 0.24 -8.75 -52.50
N ARG A 66 -0.11 -7.56 -52.00
CA ARG A 66 0.64 -7.00 -50.89
C ARG A 66 0.28 -7.91 -49.73
N SER A 67 1.19 -8.82 -49.39
CA SER A 67 1.31 -9.23 -47.99
C SER A 67 1.75 -7.98 -47.22
N ALA A 68 0.83 -7.03 -47.05
CA ALA A 68 0.98 -5.96 -46.09
C ALA A 68 0.74 -6.61 -44.73
N LEU A 69 1.74 -7.36 -44.27
CA LEU A 69 2.10 -7.28 -42.87
C LEU A 69 2.68 -5.88 -42.70
N ASP A 70 1.83 -4.85 -42.76
CA ASP A 70 2.15 -3.64 -42.02
C ASP A 70 2.35 -4.14 -40.59
N PRO A 71 3.49 -3.89 -39.94
CA PRO A 71 3.58 -4.14 -38.53
C PRO A 71 2.43 -3.34 -37.92
N MET A 72 1.42 -4.03 -37.37
CA MET A 72 0.41 -3.38 -36.55
C MET A 72 1.20 -2.62 -35.50
N GLU A 73 1.29 -1.30 -35.63
CA GLU A 73 1.81 -0.46 -34.58
C GLU A 73 0.90 -0.70 -33.39
N VAL A 74 1.42 -1.44 -32.41
CA VAL A 74 0.71 -1.69 -31.17
C VAL A 74 0.63 -0.35 -30.48
N ASP A 75 -0.59 0.13 -30.27
CA ASP A 75 -0.82 1.32 -29.47
C ASP A 75 -0.30 1.06 -28.05
N VAL A 76 0.85 1.65 -27.75
CA VAL A 76 1.49 1.63 -26.42
C VAL A 76 1.01 2.77 -25.53
N SER A 77 0.07 3.59 -25.99
CA SER A 77 -0.48 4.68 -25.18
C SER A 77 -1.35 4.11 -24.07
N LEU A 78 -1.18 4.66 -22.87
CA LEU A 78 -2.04 4.33 -21.74
C LEU A 78 -3.40 5.01 -21.91
N SER A 79 -4.46 4.37 -21.40
CA SER A 79 -5.79 4.96 -21.46
C SER A 79 -5.83 6.35 -20.79
N PRO A 80 -6.66 7.30 -21.28
CA PRO A 80 -6.76 8.63 -20.69
C PRO A 80 -7.04 8.63 -19.18
N ARG A 81 -7.84 7.65 -18.72
CA ARG A 81 -8.13 7.47 -17.29
C ARG A 81 -6.86 7.17 -16.51
N VAL A 82 -6.06 6.20 -16.94
CA VAL A 82 -4.78 5.85 -16.29
C VAL A 82 -3.81 7.04 -16.33
N ASN A 83 -3.70 7.74 -17.46
CA ASN A 83 -2.85 8.94 -17.58
C ASN A 83 -3.29 10.08 -16.65
N SER A 84 -4.58 10.19 -16.34
CA SER A 84 -5.12 11.24 -15.48
C SER A 84 -5.05 10.94 -13.98
N VAL A 85 -4.85 9.67 -13.59
CA VAL A 85 -4.77 9.28 -12.18
C VAL A 85 -3.49 9.85 -11.59
N LYS A 86 -3.65 10.72 -10.59
CA LYS A 86 -2.52 11.26 -9.83
C LYS A 86 -1.87 10.13 -9.02
N PRO A 87 -0.54 10.00 -9.03
CA PRO A 87 0.14 9.03 -8.18
C PRO A 87 -0.12 9.34 -6.69
N SER A 88 -0.14 8.30 -5.86
CA SER A 88 -0.31 8.47 -4.42
C SER A 88 0.94 9.09 -3.79
N LYS A 89 0.83 10.32 -3.30
CA LYS A 89 1.93 11.00 -2.58
C LYS A 89 2.37 10.24 -1.32
N THR A 90 1.45 9.52 -0.66
CA THR A 90 1.80 8.65 0.49
C THR A 90 2.75 7.53 0.07
N VAL A 91 2.49 6.89 -1.08
CA VAL A 91 3.35 5.81 -1.59
C VAL A 91 4.70 6.37 -2.03
N ALA A 92 4.69 7.47 -2.80
CA ALA A 92 5.93 8.09 -3.28
C ALA A 92 6.91 8.46 -2.15
N ILE A 93 6.42 9.06 -1.06
CA ILE A 93 7.28 9.40 0.10
C ILE A 93 7.74 8.15 0.85
N THR A 94 6.87 7.12 0.95
CA THR A 94 7.26 5.85 1.59
C THR A 94 8.39 5.16 0.80
N ASP A 95 8.32 5.20 -0.52
CA ASP A 95 9.34 4.65 -1.41
C ASP A 95 10.65 5.44 -1.30
N GLN A 96 10.58 6.78 -1.29
CA GLN A 96 11.76 7.65 -1.10
C GLN A 96 12.43 7.40 0.26
N ALA A 97 11.64 7.32 1.34
CA ALA A 97 12.16 7.00 2.67
C ALA A 97 12.83 5.61 2.71
N THR A 98 12.26 4.64 2.00
CA THR A 98 12.84 3.29 1.88
C THR A 98 14.16 3.31 1.12
N ALA A 99 14.25 4.08 0.02
CA ALA A 99 15.49 4.25 -0.73
C ALA A 99 16.60 4.89 0.11
N LEU A 100 16.27 5.90 0.93
CA LEU A 100 17.22 6.52 1.86
C LEU A 100 17.74 5.53 2.91
N VAL A 101 16.85 4.72 3.49
CA VAL A 101 17.23 3.64 4.43
C VAL A 101 18.14 2.62 3.76
N GLN A 102 17.84 2.22 2.53
CA GLN A 102 18.67 1.29 1.74
C GLN A 102 20.04 1.90 1.40
N ALA A 103 20.13 3.22 1.24
CA ALA A 103 21.39 3.94 1.09
C ALA A 103 22.16 4.12 2.42
N GLY A 104 21.66 3.58 3.53
CA GLY A 104 22.30 3.66 4.85
C GLY A 104 21.98 4.95 5.62
N ILE A 105 21.04 5.77 5.14
CA ILE A 105 20.61 6.99 5.82
C ILE A 105 19.45 6.64 6.77
N PRO A 106 19.59 6.85 8.09
CA PRO A 106 18.57 6.47 9.05
C PRO A 106 17.36 7.44 9.02
N VAL A 107 16.26 7.00 8.42
CA VAL A 107 15.01 7.76 8.32
C VAL A 107 13.96 7.24 9.30
N ILE A 108 13.34 8.16 10.04
CA ILE A 108 12.14 7.87 10.84
C ILE A 108 10.92 7.94 9.91
N ARG A 109 10.18 6.84 9.79
CA ARG A 109 9.05 6.71 8.86
C ARG A 109 7.72 6.91 9.59
N LEU A 110 7.12 8.09 9.44
CA LEU A 110 5.78 8.42 9.97
C LEU A 110 4.77 8.70 8.85
N ALA A 111 5.09 8.29 7.62
CA ALA A 111 4.24 8.50 6.44
C ALA A 111 3.11 7.46 6.35
N ALA A 112 3.46 6.18 6.51
CA ALA A 112 2.53 5.08 6.45
C ALA A 112 1.80 4.86 7.78
N GLY A 113 0.52 4.53 7.67
CA GLY A 113 -0.32 4.16 8.81
C GLY A 113 -0.20 2.68 9.16
N GLU A 114 1.01 2.19 9.37
CA GLU A 114 1.29 0.79 9.69
C GLU A 114 1.60 0.67 11.17
N PRO A 115 0.78 -0.04 11.96
CA PRO A 115 1.07 -0.27 13.37
C PRO A 115 2.34 -1.08 13.56
N ASP A 116 3.09 -0.74 14.61
CA ASP A 116 4.40 -1.32 14.94
C ASP A 116 4.31 -2.63 15.75
N PHE A 117 3.11 -3.17 15.93
CA PHE A 117 2.88 -4.43 16.61
C PHE A 117 2.70 -5.57 15.63
N ASP A 118 3.22 -6.73 16.02
CA ASP A 118 2.99 -7.97 15.30
C ASP A 118 1.52 -8.37 15.29
N THR A 119 1.17 -9.21 14.32
CA THR A 119 -0.13 -9.88 14.32
C THR A 119 -0.28 -10.73 15.58
N PRO A 120 -1.38 -10.60 16.36
CA PRO A 120 -1.62 -11.34 17.58
C PRO A 120 -1.43 -12.83 17.40
N ALA A 121 -0.78 -13.48 18.36
CA ALA A 121 -0.39 -14.88 18.27
C ALA A 121 -1.55 -15.82 17.84
N PRO A 122 -2.79 -15.71 18.36
CA PRO A 122 -3.89 -16.56 17.90
C PRO A 122 -4.22 -16.41 16.41
N ILE A 123 -4.07 -15.21 15.85
CA ILE A 123 -4.32 -14.92 14.43
C ILE A 123 -3.18 -15.45 13.57
N ALA A 124 -1.94 -15.26 14.01
CA ALA A 124 -0.76 -15.80 13.33
C ALA A 124 -0.79 -17.35 13.30
N GLU A 125 -1.11 -17.99 14.43
CA GLU A 125 -1.26 -19.44 14.53
C GLU A 125 -2.41 -19.97 13.65
N ALA A 126 -3.53 -19.25 13.55
CA ALA A 126 -4.61 -19.63 12.63
C ALA A 126 -4.13 -19.63 11.16
N GLY A 127 -3.31 -18.65 10.76
CA GLY A 127 -2.69 -18.62 9.44
C GLY A 127 -1.71 -19.78 9.21
N ILE A 128 -0.89 -20.11 10.22
CA ILE A 128 0.03 -21.26 10.18
C ILE A 128 -0.75 -22.58 10.04
N ASN A 129 -1.81 -22.75 10.82
CA ASN A 129 -2.62 -23.96 10.77
C ASN A 129 -3.36 -24.10 9.43
N ALA A 130 -3.87 -23.01 8.87
CA ALA A 130 -4.47 -23.02 7.53
C ALA A 130 -3.50 -23.57 6.47
N ILE A 131 -2.22 -23.18 6.53
CA ILE A 131 -1.18 -23.71 5.63
C ILE A 131 -0.94 -25.20 5.91
N ARG A 132 -0.76 -25.60 7.18
CA ARG A 132 -0.47 -26.98 7.59
C ARG A 132 -1.60 -27.94 7.22
N GLU A 133 -2.84 -27.50 7.32
CA GLU A 133 -4.04 -28.29 7.05
C GLU A 133 -4.45 -28.24 5.56
N GLY A 134 -3.70 -27.49 4.73
CA GLY A 134 -3.88 -27.49 3.28
C GLY A 134 -5.00 -26.59 2.76
N TYR A 135 -5.45 -25.59 3.52
CA TYR A 135 -6.40 -24.55 3.10
C TYR A 135 -5.77 -23.58 2.09
N THR A 136 -5.43 -24.12 0.91
CA THR A 136 -4.67 -23.46 -0.15
C THR A 136 -5.36 -23.57 -1.51
N ARG A 137 -6.64 -23.96 -1.52
CA ARG A 137 -7.48 -24.08 -2.72
C ARG A 137 -8.34 -22.82 -2.88
N TYR A 138 -9.05 -22.72 -4.01
CA TYR A 138 -10.00 -21.65 -4.23
C TYR A 138 -11.05 -21.61 -3.12
N THR A 139 -11.29 -20.40 -2.61
CA THR A 139 -12.40 -20.08 -1.73
C THR A 139 -13.60 -19.61 -2.55
N PRO A 140 -14.82 -19.58 -1.98
CA PRO A 140 -15.95 -18.94 -2.64
C PRO A 140 -15.64 -17.47 -2.95
N ASN A 141 -16.09 -16.99 -4.10
CA ASN A 141 -15.78 -15.63 -4.60
C ASN A 141 -16.15 -14.51 -3.60
N ALA A 142 -17.25 -14.68 -2.84
CA ALA A 142 -17.67 -13.71 -1.84
C ALA A 142 -16.90 -13.81 -0.50
N GLY A 143 -16.10 -14.87 -0.31
CA GLY A 143 -15.50 -15.26 0.96
C GLY A 143 -16.12 -16.55 1.54
N SER A 144 -15.37 -17.25 2.39
CA SER A 144 -15.85 -18.45 3.08
C SER A 144 -17.10 -18.15 3.92
N MET A 145 -17.97 -19.15 4.10
CA MET A 145 -19.21 -18.97 4.86
C MET A 145 -18.92 -18.57 6.30
N ASP A 146 -17.98 -19.26 6.95
CA ASP A 146 -17.62 -19.03 8.35
C ASP A 146 -17.15 -17.58 8.60
N LEU A 147 -16.34 -17.04 7.69
CA LEU A 147 -15.87 -15.66 7.79
C LEU A 147 -17.02 -14.66 7.62
N ARG A 148 -17.90 -14.87 6.64
CA ARG A 148 -19.05 -13.98 6.41
C ARG A 148 -20.05 -14.04 7.57
N GLN A 149 -20.26 -15.20 8.18
CA GLN A 149 -21.07 -15.34 9.39
C GLN A 149 -20.44 -14.62 10.59
N ALA A 150 -19.12 -14.74 10.78
CA ALA A 150 -18.40 -14.02 11.83
C ALA A 150 -18.51 -12.49 11.64
N ILE A 151 -18.42 -12.00 10.40
CA ILE A 151 -18.62 -10.58 10.08
C ILE A 151 -20.06 -10.14 10.42
N CYS A 152 -21.08 -10.92 10.04
CA CYS A 152 -22.47 -10.61 10.39
C CYS A 152 -22.67 -10.55 11.92
N HIS A 153 -22.06 -11.48 12.66
CA HIS A 153 -22.12 -11.49 14.12
C HIS A 153 -21.48 -10.23 14.72
N LYS A 154 -20.27 -9.88 14.28
CA LYS A 154 -19.57 -8.65 14.69
C LYS A 154 -20.40 -7.39 14.41
N LEU A 155 -20.94 -7.26 13.19
CA LEU A 155 -21.75 -6.08 12.82
C LEU A 155 -23.02 -5.97 13.69
N LYS A 156 -23.61 -7.09 14.08
CA LYS A 156 -24.77 -7.10 14.97
C LYS A 156 -24.39 -6.74 16.40
N GLU A 157 -23.33 -7.34 16.92
CA GLU A 157 -22.90 -7.18 18.31
C GLU A 157 -22.33 -5.78 18.58
N GLU A 158 -21.46 -5.30 17.70
CA GLU A 158 -20.68 -4.09 17.93
C GLU A 158 -21.29 -2.84 17.29
N ASN A 159 -21.95 -3.00 16.13
CA ASN A 159 -22.48 -1.88 15.37
C ASN A 159 -24.02 -1.81 15.40
N GLY A 160 -24.69 -2.82 15.97
CA GLY A 160 -26.15 -2.91 16.02
C GLY A 160 -26.81 -3.14 14.66
N ILE A 161 -26.05 -3.55 13.63
CA ILE A 161 -26.55 -3.71 12.26
C ILE A 161 -26.70 -5.20 11.92
N SER A 162 -27.86 -5.59 11.40
CA SER A 162 -28.12 -6.97 10.98
C SER A 162 -27.95 -7.11 9.46
N TYR A 163 -27.01 -7.94 9.03
CA TYR A 163 -26.83 -8.36 7.65
C TYR A 163 -26.93 -9.89 7.55
N THR A 164 -27.29 -10.38 6.38
CA THR A 164 -27.18 -11.79 6.03
C THR A 164 -25.83 -12.06 5.34
N PRO A 165 -25.30 -13.31 5.36
CA PRO A 165 -24.00 -13.61 4.77
C PRO A 165 -23.88 -13.29 3.26
N ASP A 166 -24.98 -13.30 2.51
CA ASP A 166 -25.03 -12.91 1.09
C ASP A 166 -24.91 -11.39 0.86
N GLN A 167 -25.09 -10.58 1.90
CA GLN A 167 -24.80 -9.14 1.89
C GLN A 167 -23.34 -8.82 2.27
N ILE A 168 -22.49 -9.84 2.49
CA ILE A 168 -21.07 -9.66 2.85
C ILE A 168 -20.17 -10.10 1.69
N LEU A 169 -19.26 -9.21 1.27
CA LEU A 169 -18.22 -9.47 0.28
C LEU A 169 -16.83 -9.26 0.89
N VAL A 170 -16.03 -10.33 0.94
CA VAL A 170 -14.63 -10.30 1.39
C VAL A 170 -13.72 -10.04 0.19
N SER A 171 -12.85 -9.03 0.31
CA SER A 171 -11.89 -8.62 -0.72
C SER A 171 -10.46 -8.63 -0.19
N ASN A 172 -9.47 -8.45 -1.05
CA ASN A 172 -8.05 -8.25 -0.70
C ASN A 172 -7.81 -6.85 -0.13
N GLY A 173 -8.36 -6.62 1.07
CA GLY A 173 -8.29 -5.36 1.80
C GLY A 173 -9.36 -4.35 1.40
N ALA A 174 -9.62 -3.40 2.30
CA ALA A 174 -10.68 -2.40 2.17
C ALA A 174 -10.57 -1.55 0.88
N LYS A 175 -9.35 -1.32 0.39
CA LYS A 175 -9.12 -0.59 -0.87
C LYS A 175 -9.81 -1.25 -2.06
N GLN A 176 -9.76 -2.59 -2.15
CA GLN A 176 -10.46 -3.32 -3.21
C GLN A 176 -11.98 -3.23 -3.04
N SER A 177 -12.48 -3.32 -1.80
CA SER A 177 -13.90 -3.16 -1.50
C SER A 177 -14.41 -1.79 -1.94
N ILE A 178 -13.67 -0.71 -1.66
CA ILE A 178 -14.03 0.66 -2.06
C ILE A 178 -14.09 0.79 -3.58
N ILE A 179 -13.06 0.35 -4.31
CA ILE A 179 -13.06 0.51 -5.77
C ILE A 179 -14.17 -0.32 -6.42
N GLN A 180 -14.44 -1.53 -5.93
CA GLN A 180 -15.54 -2.36 -6.44
C GLN A 180 -16.90 -1.73 -6.14
N ALA A 181 -17.10 -1.20 -4.93
CA ALA A 181 -18.31 -0.46 -4.57
C ALA A 181 -18.53 0.73 -5.52
N VAL A 182 -17.53 1.62 -5.64
CA VAL A 182 -17.59 2.80 -6.51
C VAL A 182 -17.86 2.39 -7.97
N MET A 183 -17.17 1.38 -8.50
CA MET A 183 -17.38 0.91 -9.86
C MET A 183 -18.77 0.30 -10.09
N ALA A 184 -19.39 -0.28 -9.06
CA ALA A 184 -20.68 -0.94 -9.17
C ALA A 184 -21.86 0.03 -9.07
N VAL A 185 -21.77 1.06 -8.22
CA VAL A 185 -22.91 1.92 -7.90
C VAL A 185 -22.80 3.35 -8.41
N CYS A 186 -21.60 3.89 -8.63
CA CYS A 186 -21.46 5.28 -9.02
C CYS A 186 -21.67 5.45 -10.53
N SER A 187 -22.77 6.10 -10.89
CA SER A 187 -22.83 6.85 -12.15
C SER A 187 -22.13 8.22 -11.96
N PRO A 188 -21.79 8.93 -13.06
CA PRO A 188 -21.24 10.28 -12.93
C PRO A 188 -22.18 11.18 -12.11
N GLY A 189 -21.74 11.57 -10.89
CA GLY A 189 -22.49 12.46 -9.99
C GLY A 189 -22.92 11.84 -8.65
N ASP A 190 -22.82 10.53 -8.47
CA ASP A 190 -23.26 9.86 -7.24
C ASP A 190 -22.20 9.87 -6.13
N GLN A 191 -22.64 9.97 -4.87
CA GLN A 191 -21.80 9.84 -3.68
C GLN A 191 -22.59 9.16 -2.56
N VAL A 192 -22.01 8.11 -1.96
CA VAL A 192 -22.09 7.74 -0.52
C VAL A 192 -21.39 6.38 -0.35
N LEU A 193 -20.30 6.37 0.42
CA LEU A 193 -19.61 5.18 0.91
C LEU A 193 -19.16 5.47 2.33
N SER A 194 -19.40 4.55 3.27
CA SER A 194 -18.95 4.69 4.65
C SER A 194 -17.71 3.83 4.86
N ASP A 195 -16.56 4.46 5.07
CA ASP A 195 -15.31 3.79 5.45
C ASP A 195 -15.17 3.80 6.97
N GLU A 196 -15.34 2.63 7.58
CA GLU A 196 -15.32 2.43 9.03
C GLU A 196 -14.07 1.65 9.49
N ILE A 197 -13.01 1.61 8.67
CA ILE A 197 -11.78 0.83 8.93
C ILE A 197 -11.05 1.18 10.25
N TYR A 198 -11.33 2.35 10.82
CA TYR A 198 -10.74 2.85 12.06
C TYR A 198 -11.64 2.72 13.29
N GLU A 199 -12.80 2.04 13.20
CA GLU A 199 -13.84 2.04 14.26
C GLU A 199 -13.33 1.72 15.68
N HIS A 200 -12.33 0.83 15.78
CA HIS A 200 -11.78 0.37 17.06
C HIS A 200 -10.64 1.24 17.58
N ILE A 201 -10.10 2.13 16.75
CA ILE A 201 -9.06 3.08 17.14
C ILE A 201 -9.76 4.38 17.46
N ILE A 202 -10.36 4.42 18.65
CA ILE A 202 -11.13 5.55 19.14
C ILE A 202 -10.78 5.82 20.60
N TYR A 203 -10.69 7.09 20.99
CA TYR A 203 -10.35 7.48 22.34
C TYR A 203 -11.58 7.99 23.09
N ALA A 204 -11.89 7.32 24.21
CA ALA A 204 -12.96 7.76 25.10
C ALA A 204 -12.75 9.24 25.51
N PRO A 205 -13.82 10.07 25.50
CA PRO A 205 -15.22 9.67 25.51
C PRO A 205 -15.87 9.45 24.13
N ALA A 206 -15.11 9.59 23.03
CA ALA A 206 -15.66 9.37 21.69
C ALA A 206 -16.13 7.92 21.52
N THR A 207 -17.22 7.74 20.76
CA THR A 207 -17.80 6.44 20.42
C THR A 207 -18.05 6.36 18.92
N HIS A 208 -17.87 5.18 18.34
CA HIS A 208 -18.14 4.95 16.92
C HIS A 208 -19.64 4.78 16.71
N THR A 209 -20.18 5.35 15.64
CA THR A 209 -21.56 5.12 15.20
C THR A 209 -21.52 4.78 13.72
N SER A 210 -21.85 3.53 13.41
CA SER A 210 -21.87 3.10 12.01
C SER A 210 -22.95 3.82 11.24
N PHE A 211 -22.63 4.30 10.04
CA PHE A 211 -23.55 5.17 9.30
C PHE A 211 -24.85 4.44 8.91
N ALA A 212 -24.75 3.14 8.60
CA ALA A 212 -25.89 2.28 8.28
C ALA A 212 -26.86 2.06 9.47
N SER A 213 -26.43 2.33 10.71
CA SER A 213 -27.29 2.25 11.90
C SER A 213 -28.24 3.44 12.05
N LEU A 214 -27.98 4.54 11.33
CA LEU A 214 -28.80 5.75 11.39
C LEU A 214 -30.17 5.53 10.72
N PRO A 215 -31.24 6.20 11.20
CA PRO A 215 -32.57 6.07 10.64
C PRO A 215 -32.60 6.30 9.11
N GLY A 216 -33.08 5.31 8.37
CA GLY A 216 -33.21 5.36 6.91
C GLY A 216 -31.91 5.16 6.12
N MET A 217 -30.77 4.94 6.78
CA MET A 217 -29.47 4.82 6.11
C MET A 217 -29.09 3.38 5.73
N TYR A 218 -29.69 2.36 6.35
CA TYR A 218 -29.37 0.95 6.09
C TYR A 218 -29.41 0.58 4.60
N GLU A 219 -30.47 0.95 3.88
CA GLU A 219 -30.65 0.63 2.46
C GLU A 219 -29.78 1.47 1.51
N ARG A 220 -29.06 2.46 2.04
CA ARG A 220 -28.33 3.47 1.26
C ARG A 220 -26.84 3.53 1.59
N THR A 221 -26.35 2.63 2.44
CA THR A 221 -24.98 2.66 2.94
C THR A 221 -24.24 1.41 2.53
N LEU A 222 -23.13 1.59 1.81
CA LEU A 222 -22.11 0.57 1.66
C LEU A 222 -21.09 0.76 2.78
N THR A 223 -21.16 -0.09 3.80
CA THR A 223 -20.20 -0.09 4.92
C THR A 223 -18.95 -0.88 4.52
N VAL A 224 -17.81 -0.20 4.49
CA VAL A 224 -16.49 -0.80 4.27
C VAL A 224 -15.73 -0.88 5.58
N ASN A 225 -15.12 -2.03 5.83
CA ASN A 225 -14.29 -2.27 7.02
C ASN A 225 -13.23 -3.34 6.69
N GLY A 226 -12.38 -3.69 7.67
CA GLY A 226 -11.35 -4.71 7.50
C GLY A 226 -10.38 -4.85 8.66
N PHE A 227 -9.52 -5.85 8.56
CA PHE A 227 -8.65 -6.26 9.67
C PHE A 227 -7.36 -5.44 9.79
N SER A 228 -6.96 -4.73 8.73
CA SER A 228 -5.61 -4.15 8.59
C SER A 228 -5.17 -3.18 9.69
N LYS A 229 -6.11 -2.57 10.43
CA LYS A 229 -5.83 -1.57 11.46
C LYS A 229 -6.10 -2.07 12.87
N PHE A 230 -7.10 -2.92 13.02
CA PHE A 230 -7.52 -3.47 14.31
C PHE A 230 -6.67 -4.65 14.75
N THR A 231 -6.38 -5.60 13.84
CA THR A 231 -5.75 -6.85 14.26
C THR A 231 -4.30 -6.65 14.68
N SER A 232 -3.62 -5.61 14.23
CA SER A 232 -2.24 -5.30 14.64
C SER A 232 -2.14 -4.68 16.04
N GLY A 233 -2.98 -5.08 16.99
CA GLY A 233 -2.81 -4.82 18.43
C GLY A 233 -2.59 -3.35 18.81
N ALA A 234 -3.09 -2.39 18.03
CA ALA A 234 -2.85 -0.97 18.22
C ALA A 234 -3.43 -0.53 19.58
N SER A 235 -2.63 -0.67 20.64
CA SER A 235 -3.12 -0.41 21.99
C SER A 235 -3.38 1.08 22.11
N SER A 236 -4.57 1.43 22.61
CA SER A 236 -4.95 2.80 22.90
C SER A 236 -3.95 3.51 23.83
N ILE A 237 -3.13 2.76 24.58
CA ILE A 237 -2.11 3.27 25.52
C ILE A 237 -0.89 3.83 24.78
N SER A 238 -0.31 3.10 23.82
CA SER A 238 0.85 3.57 23.05
C SER A 238 0.51 4.79 22.20
N GLN A 239 -0.71 4.83 21.69
CA GLN A 239 -1.24 5.95 20.91
C GLN A 239 -1.52 7.19 21.75
N LYS A 240 -2.17 7.04 22.93
CA LYS A 240 -2.32 8.13 23.91
C LYS A 240 -0.96 8.67 24.37
N ALA A 241 0.03 7.80 24.52
CA ALA A 241 1.40 8.20 24.85
C ALA A 241 2.10 8.94 23.70
N GLY A 242 1.88 8.55 22.44
CA GLY A 242 2.40 9.25 21.26
C GLY A 242 1.83 10.66 21.13
N VAL A 243 0.52 10.78 21.32
CA VAL A 243 -0.21 12.05 21.44
C VAL A 243 0.33 12.93 22.57
N ALA A 244 0.54 12.36 23.75
CA ALA A 244 1.10 13.09 24.89
C ALA A 244 2.57 13.50 24.66
N ALA A 245 3.36 12.65 23.99
CA ALA A 245 4.77 12.92 23.68
C ALA A 245 4.97 13.99 22.61
N LEU A 246 3.99 14.17 21.72
CA LEU A 246 3.97 15.29 20.78
C LEU A 246 3.72 16.63 21.50
N GLY A 247 3.25 16.61 22.75
CA GLY A 247 3.08 17.82 23.57
C GLY A 247 2.06 18.81 23.02
N LEU A 248 1.27 18.41 22.01
CA LEU A 248 0.44 19.33 21.24
C LEU A 248 -0.79 19.78 22.00
N GLY A 249 -1.29 18.99 22.96
CA GLY A 249 -2.51 19.29 23.75
C GLY A 249 -3.81 19.33 22.93
N TYR A 250 -3.71 19.80 21.69
CA TYR A 250 -4.74 20.03 20.69
C TYR A 250 -4.19 19.68 19.30
N ALA A 251 -5.00 19.05 18.46
CA ALA A 251 -4.73 18.85 17.04
C ALA A 251 -6.01 19.13 16.25
N GLY A 252 -5.93 19.91 15.17
CA GLY A 252 -7.11 20.32 14.41
C GLY A 252 -8.15 21.12 15.22
N GLY A 253 -7.74 21.79 16.31
CA GLY A 253 -8.63 22.57 17.19
C GLY A 253 -9.34 21.77 18.30
N GLU A 254 -9.19 20.45 18.34
CA GLU A 254 -9.76 19.59 19.38
C GLU A 254 -8.68 19.03 20.31
N ALA A 255 -9.06 18.71 21.55
CA ALA A 255 -8.19 18.00 22.46
C ALA A 255 -7.88 16.62 21.89
N VAL A 256 -6.60 16.24 21.83
CA VAL A 256 -6.20 15.00 21.15
C VAL A 256 -6.83 13.73 21.77
N ALA A 257 -7.35 13.83 23.00
CA ALA A 257 -8.10 12.80 23.70
C ALA A 257 -9.50 12.52 23.12
N THR A 258 -10.06 13.37 22.25
CA THR A 258 -11.38 13.17 21.61
C THR A 258 -11.29 12.54 20.22
N MET A 259 -10.08 12.27 19.73
CA MET A 259 -9.86 11.85 18.35
C MET A 259 -10.03 10.33 18.15
N GLY A 260 -10.05 9.91 16.88
CA GLY A 260 -9.90 8.52 16.46
C GLY A 260 -8.76 8.35 15.45
N ALA A 261 -8.56 7.14 14.96
CA ALA A 261 -7.42 6.72 14.13
C ALA A 261 -6.06 6.97 14.80
N PHE A 262 -4.97 6.96 14.03
CA PHE A 262 -3.62 7.17 14.54
C PHE A 262 -2.82 8.24 13.78
N TYR A 263 -3.51 9.27 13.30
CA TYR A 263 -2.89 10.37 12.56
C TYR A 263 -3.10 11.70 13.25
N LEU A 264 -2.10 12.57 13.17
CA LEU A 264 -2.27 14.00 13.35
C LEU A 264 -2.29 14.69 11.99
N PHE A 265 -3.10 15.72 11.86
CA PHE A 265 -3.13 16.61 10.71
C PHE A 265 -2.86 18.03 11.22
N ILE A 266 -1.62 18.48 11.05
CA ILE A 266 -1.09 19.67 11.74
C ILE A 266 -0.84 20.77 10.71
N ASP A 267 -1.37 21.95 10.99
CA ASP A 267 -1.10 23.16 10.20
C ASP A 267 0.35 23.63 10.42
N PHE A 268 1.12 23.66 9.34
CA PHE A 268 2.49 24.20 9.30
C PHE A 268 2.62 25.43 8.39
N SER A 269 1.50 26.01 7.94
CA SER A 269 1.47 27.14 7.02
C SER A 269 2.22 28.38 7.54
N TYR A 270 2.38 28.49 8.87
CA TYR A 270 3.21 29.50 9.52
C TYR A 270 4.66 29.54 8.99
N TYR A 271 5.20 28.41 8.54
CA TYR A 271 6.57 28.29 8.02
C TYR A 271 6.68 28.52 6.50
N TYR A 272 5.56 28.70 5.79
CA TYR A 272 5.60 28.93 4.35
C TYR A 272 6.18 30.31 4.03
N GLY A 273 6.94 30.38 2.94
CA GLY A 273 7.79 31.51 2.56
C GLY A 273 9.16 31.54 3.23
N ALA A 274 9.46 30.61 4.16
CA ALA A 274 10.79 30.52 4.75
C ALA A 274 11.82 29.98 3.73
N GLU A 275 13.08 30.31 3.95
CA GLU A 275 14.20 29.81 3.15
C GLU A 275 15.15 29.01 4.05
N ALA A 276 15.44 27.79 3.61
CA ALA A 276 16.37 26.88 4.26
C ALA A 276 17.71 26.89 3.51
N GLU A 277 18.79 27.17 4.23
CA GLU A 277 20.15 27.13 3.66
C GLU A 277 20.46 25.72 3.12
N GLY A 278 20.91 25.63 1.87
CA GLY A 278 21.22 24.36 1.20
C GLY A 278 20.02 23.61 0.60
N PHE A 279 18.78 23.95 0.98
CA PHE A 279 17.57 23.33 0.45
C PHE A 279 16.76 24.26 -0.48
N GLY A 280 16.67 25.54 -0.12
CA GLY A 280 15.87 26.54 -0.81
C GLY A 280 14.56 26.88 -0.09
N LYS A 281 13.58 27.39 -0.85
CA LYS A 281 12.34 27.94 -0.32
C LYS A 281 11.33 26.84 0.03
N ILE A 282 10.59 27.07 1.14
CA ILE A 282 9.49 26.22 1.60
C ILE A 282 8.20 27.00 1.40
N ASP A 283 7.39 26.62 0.42
CA ASP A 283 6.19 27.37 0.01
C ASP A 283 4.88 26.63 0.23
N ASP A 284 4.93 25.32 0.47
CA ASP A 284 3.77 24.44 0.55
C ASP A 284 4.05 23.20 1.42
N SER A 285 3.03 22.36 1.63
CA SER A 285 3.18 21.14 2.43
C SER A 285 4.16 20.13 1.82
N GLU A 286 4.32 20.13 0.49
CA GLU A 286 5.19 19.19 -0.23
C GLU A 286 6.67 19.53 -0.07
N SER A 287 7.03 20.79 -0.32
CA SER A 287 8.37 21.34 -0.07
C SER A 287 8.76 21.22 1.40
N LEU A 288 7.82 21.44 2.33
CA LEU A 288 8.08 21.22 3.76
C LEU A 288 8.34 19.74 4.08
N CYS A 289 7.54 18.81 3.56
CA CYS A 289 7.76 17.37 3.79
C CYS A 289 9.09 16.89 3.20
N ARG A 290 9.48 17.40 2.03
CA ARG A 290 10.78 17.12 1.42
C ARG A 290 11.92 17.67 2.28
N PHE A 291 11.79 18.90 2.77
CA PHE A 291 12.76 19.50 3.69
C PHE A 291 12.94 18.65 4.97
N LEU A 292 11.84 18.24 5.60
CA LEU A 292 11.87 17.42 6.82
C LEU A 292 12.42 16.01 6.55
N LEU A 293 12.25 15.48 5.33
CA LEU A 293 12.85 14.21 4.92
C LEU A 293 14.35 14.34 4.69
N ASP A 294 14.80 15.40 4.01
CA ASP A 294 16.21 15.58 3.64
C ASP A 294 17.04 16.01 4.87
N GLU A 295 16.61 17.05 5.57
CA GLU A 295 17.33 17.67 6.70
C GLU A 295 17.01 17.02 8.04
N GLY A 296 15.73 16.69 8.26
CA GLY A 296 15.27 16.06 9.51
C GLY A 296 15.33 14.54 9.50
N GLN A 297 15.52 13.91 8.33
CA GLN A 297 15.36 12.46 8.16
C GLN A 297 14.07 11.93 8.79
N VAL A 298 12.97 12.67 8.63
CA VAL A 298 11.62 12.28 9.04
C VAL A 298 10.69 12.30 7.83
N ALA A 299 10.16 11.13 7.47
CA ALA A 299 9.21 11.01 6.37
C ALA A 299 7.77 11.24 6.86
N LEU A 300 7.13 12.30 6.35
CA LEU A 300 5.74 12.70 6.62
C LEU A 300 4.92 12.75 5.32
N VAL A 301 3.61 12.99 5.36
CA VAL A 301 2.80 13.14 4.13
C VAL A 301 2.24 14.56 4.00
N PRO A 302 2.42 15.24 2.85
CA PRO A 302 1.91 16.57 2.63
C PRO A 302 0.38 16.58 2.65
N GLY A 303 -0.20 17.63 3.25
CA GLY A 303 -1.64 17.83 3.32
C GLY A 303 -2.30 18.01 1.96
N SER A 304 -1.57 18.50 0.96
CA SER A 304 -2.06 18.57 -0.44
C SER A 304 -2.43 17.20 -1.02
N ALA A 305 -1.92 16.09 -0.46
CA ALA A 305 -2.37 14.74 -0.81
C ALA A 305 -3.82 14.44 -0.39
N PHE A 306 -4.33 15.20 0.58
CA PHE A 306 -5.66 15.07 1.20
C PHE A 306 -6.57 16.27 0.87
N GLY A 307 -6.10 17.21 0.06
CA GLY A 307 -6.87 18.38 -0.38
C GLY A 307 -6.72 19.63 0.48
N ASP A 308 -5.84 19.63 1.49
CA ASP A 308 -5.57 20.79 2.33
C ASP A 308 -4.06 21.03 2.46
N ASP A 309 -3.55 22.01 1.72
CA ASP A 309 -2.13 22.27 1.62
C ASP A 309 -1.54 23.05 2.81
N SER A 310 -2.36 23.49 3.77
CA SER A 310 -1.86 24.10 5.01
C SER A 310 -1.25 23.09 5.97
N CYS A 311 -1.66 21.82 5.83
CA CYS A 311 -1.41 20.79 6.82
C CYS A 311 -0.34 19.77 6.40
N VAL A 312 0.16 19.01 7.36
CA VAL A 312 0.98 17.82 7.16
C VAL A 312 0.41 16.68 8.02
N ARG A 313 0.32 15.48 7.43
CA ARG A 313 -0.13 14.29 8.14
C ARG A 313 1.06 13.57 8.78
N ILE A 314 0.94 13.27 10.07
CA ILE A 314 1.91 12.51 10.86
C ILE A 314 1.23 11.25 11.41
N SER A 315 1.74 10.06 11.06
CA SER A 315 1.35 8.81 11.70
C SER A 315 2.02 8.70 13.07
N TYR A 316 1.25 8.39 14.12
CA TYR A 316 1.80 8.05 15.44
C TYR A 316 1.66 6.55 15.77
N ALA A 317 1.47 5.72 14.75
CA ALA A 317 1.51 4.26 14.86
C ALA A 317 2.97 3.76 14.95
N ALA A 318 3.70 4.22 15.96
CA ALA A 318 5.10 3.89 16.20
C ALA A 318 5.44 3.98 17.69
N SER A 319 6.57 3.38 18.09
CA SER A 319 7.02 3.39 19.47
C SER A 319 7.21 4.80 20.03
N LEU A 320 6.99 4.97 21.34
CA LEU A 320 7.18 6.25 22.03
C LEU A 320 8.58 6.83 21.83
N THR A 321 9.60 5.96 21.82
CA THR A 321 10.99 6.34 21.59
C THR A 321 11.17 6.91 20.17
N THR A 322 10.59 6.26 19.18
CA THR A 322 10.59 6.73 17.78
C THR A 322 9.89 8.08 17.65
N LEU A 323 8.74 8.24 18.30
CA LEU A 323 7.96 9.49 18.24
C LEU A 323 8.71 10.65 18.91
N LYS A 324 9.29 10.45 20.10
CA LYS A 324 10.12 11.48 20.76
C LYS A 324 11.30 11.89 19.88
N ALA A 325 11.98 10.93 19.26
CA ALA A 325 13.08 11.23 18.35
C ALA A 325 12.62 12.01 17.11
N ALA A 326 11.46 11.66 16.54
CA ALA A 326 10.88 12.38 15.41
C ALA A 326 10.56 13.84 15.76
N VAL A 327 9.93 14.07 16.92
CA VAL A 327 9.59 15.42 17.40
C VAL A 327 10.83 16.28 17.56
N GLU A 328 11.88 15.75 18.18
CA GLU A 328 13.13 16.49 18.33
C GLU A 328 13.76 16.80 16.97
N ARG A 329 13.80 15.86 16.03
CA ARG A 329 14.33 16.12 14.68
C ARG A 329 13.53 17.16 13.91
N ILE A 330 12.19 17.07 13.95
CA ILE A 330 11.30 18.07 13.35
C ILE A 330 11.56 19.44 13.96
N LYS A 331 11.62 19.52 15.30
CA LYS A 331 11.86 20.79 16.01
C LYS A 331 13.21 21.40 15.61
N GLN A 332 14.29 20.61 15.57
CA GLN A 332 15.60 21.11 15.15
C GLN A 332 15.60 21.61 13.70
N ALA A 333 14.96 20.87 12.79
CA ALA A 333 14.82 21.28 11.39
C ALA A 333 13.99 22.57 11.24
N LEU A 334 12.92 22.73 12.02
CA LEU A 334 12.09 23.95 11.96
C LEU A 334 12.79 25.17 12.58
N ILE A 335 13.65 24.98 13.59
CA ILE A 335 14.45 26.06 14.19
C ILE A 335 15.49 26.60 13.20
N SER A 336 16.02 25.77 12.29
CA SER A 336 16.99 26.23 11.29
C SER A 336 16.37 27.12 10.21
N LEU A 337 15.03 27.13 10.08
CA LEU A 337 14.33 27.99 9.15
C LEU A 337 14.42 29.45 9.59
N ARG A 338 15.16 30.24 8.80
CA ARG A 338 15.18 31.69 8.98
C ARG A 338 13.94 32.29 8.32
N ARG A 339 13.16 33.06 9.08
CA ARG A 339 12.11 33.89 8.49
C ARG A 339 12.74 35.05 7.75
N PHE A 340 12.28 35.27 6.52
CA PHE A 340 12.42 36.58 5.89
C PHE A 340 11.43 37.51 6.60
N VAL A 341 11.93 38.35 7.50
CA VAL A 341 11.18 39.54 7.94
C VAL A 341 11.51 40.61 6.90
N PRO A 342 10.56 41.06 6.07
CA PRO A 342 10.81 42.18 5.17
C PRO A 342 11.19 43.39 6.05
N VAL A 343 12.42 43.87 5.89
CA VAL A 343 12.88 45.16 6.45
C VAL A 343 12.35 46.27 5.56
#